data_AF-A0A428AMG3-F1
#
_entry.id   AF-A0A428AMG3-F1
#
_cell.length_a   1.000
_cell.length_b   1.000
_cell.length_c   1.000
_cell.angle_alpha   90.00
_cell.angle_beta   90.00
_cell.angle_gamma   90.00
#
_symmetry.space_group_name_H-M   'P 1'
#
loop_
_entity.id
_entity.type
_entity.pdbx_description
1 polymer ?
#
loop_
_entity_poly.entity_id
_entity_poly.type
_entity_poly.pdbx_seq_one_letter_code
_entity_poly.pdbx_strand_id
1 'polypeptide(L)'
;MDIIFIILALFLFICFYIYSKQKEMRMDMEADYSDIIGRKEVIDGKLCLLFEYTRYQPRKYDYILDNFFPGRSVFAIDPRTNEADPKLEYVILDRIDLEYKRNHKEIFAPLYIVFTIKPREEYSNYSTSIIHNAPVQNNYAGNNYQDNRYSVYYNEIISVLNDYKTELIQHGIKDSEINSIITSPQDKQKLKYFVEKYEPILRTIEVASAAATLFDILLKFL
;
A
#
# COMPACT_ATOMS: atom_id res chain seq x y z
N MET A 1 -47.46 -19.29 16.59
CA MET A 1 -47.18 -17.83 16.50
C MET A 1 -45.69 -17.54 16.57
N ASP A 2 -44.89 -18.37 17.25
CA ASP A 2 -43.46 -18.12 17.49
C ASP A 2 -42.59 -18.06 16.22
N ILE A 3 -42.88 -18.90 15.21
CA ILE A 3 -42.14 -18.88 13.94
C ILE A 3 -42.31 -17.54 13.19
N ILE A 4 -43.51 -16.95 13.22
CA ILE A 4 -43.78 -15.66 12.57
C ILE A 4 -43.02 -14.53 13.30
N PHE A 5 -42.99 -14.56 14.63
CA PHE A 5 -42.20 -13.62 15.42
C PHE A 5 -40.69 -13.76 15.18
N ILE A 6 -40.17 -14.98 15.04
CA ILE A 6 -38.76 -15.24 14.70
C ILE A 6 -38.41 -14.69 13.31
N ILE A 7 -39.26 -14.93 12.30
CA ILE A 7 -39.06 -14.41 10.94
C ILE A 7 -39.08 -12.88 10.95
N LEU A 8 -40.03 -12.27 11.67
CA LEU A 8 -40.11 -10.81 11.79
C LEU A 8 -38.87 -10.21 12.47
N ALA A 9 -38.38 -10.85 13.54
CA ALA A 9 -37.17 -10.42 14.23
C ALA A 9 -35.92 -10.50 13.33
N LEU A 10 -35.78 -11.60 12.56
CA LEU A 10 -34.70 -11.74 11.58
C LEU A 10 -34.79 -10.68 10.47
N PHE A 11 -36.00 -10.41 9.97
CA PHE A 11 -36.22 -9.38 8.97
C PHE A 11 -35.82 -7.99 9.48
N LEU A 12 -36.23 -7.62 10.69
CA LEU A 12 -35.84 -6.36 11.32
C LEU A 12 -34.32 -6.26 11.52
N PHE A 13 -33.67 -7.36 11.92
CA PHE A 13 -32.22 -7.40 12.07
C PHE A 13 -31.50 -7.17 10.73
N ILE A 14 -31.97 -7.79 9.64
CA ILE A 14 -31.41 -7.60 8.30
C ILE A 14 -31.62 -6.16 7.83
N CYS A 15 -32.82 -5.60 7.99
CA CYS A 15 -33.10 -4.20 7.65
C CYS A 15 -32.21 -3.24 8.43
N PHE A 16 -32.04 -3.47 9.73
CA PHE A 16 -31.16 -2.67 10.59
C PHE A 16 -29.69 -2.75 10.14
N TYR A 17 -29.22 -3.95 9.77
CA TYR A 17 -27.87 -4.16 9.27
C TYR A 17 -27.62 -3.40 7.96
N ILE A 18 -28.54 -3.51 6.99
CA ILE A 18 -28.45 -2.80 5.70
C ILE A 18 -28.47 -1.29 5.92
N TYR A 19 -29.36 -0.79 6.79
CA TYR A 19 -29.45 0.63 7.11
C TYR A 19 -28.16 1.15 7.74
N SER A 20 -27.59 0.40 8.69
CA SER A 20 -26.33 0.76 9.35
C SER A 20 -25.18 0.86 8.35
N LYS A 21 -25.07 -0.12 7.44
CA LYS A 21 -24.10 -0.11 6.33
C LYS A 21 -24.26 1.13 5.43
N GLN A 22 -25.48 1.42 4.98
CA GLN A 22 -25.73 2.56 4.10
C GLN A 22 -25.43 3.90 4.78
N LYS A 23 -25.77 4.01 6.07
CA LYS A 23 -25.45 5.19 6.87
C LYS A 23 -23.94 5.38 6.97
N GLU A 24 -23.19 4.32 7.22
CA GLU A 24 -21.73 4.38 7.31
C GLU A 24 -21.07 4.79 5.99
N MET A 25 -21.49 4.20 4.87
CA MET A 25 -21.00 4.59 3.55
C MET A 25 -21.31 6.06 3.22
N ARG A 26 -22.47 6.57 3.62
CA ARG A 26 -22.81 7.98 3.44
C ARG A 26 -21.90 8.88 4.28
N MET A 27 -21.63 8.51 5.53
CA MET A 27 -20.68 9.25 6.37
C MET A 27 -19.27 9.25 5.78
N ASP A 28 -18.80 8.13 5.22
CA ASP A 28 -17.51 8.04 4.51
C ASP A 28 -17.46 8.94 3.26
N MET A 29 -18.57 9.05 2.53
CA MET A 29 -18.68 9.95 1.38
C MET A 29 -18.69 11.43 1.73
N GLU A 30 -19.10 11.80 2.94
CA GLU A 30 -19.19 13.21 3.37
C GLU A 30 -18.03 13.61 4.29
N ALA A 31 -17.27 12.64 4.82
CA ALA A 31 -16.18 12.88 5.73
C ALA A 31 -15.01 13.61 5.06
N ASP A 32 -14.43 14.55 5.80
CA ASP A 32 -13.12 15.12 5.53
C ASP A 32 -12.07 14.32 6.30
N TYR A 33 -11.13 13.72 5.57
CA TYR A 33 -10.02 12.94 6.12
C TYR A 33 -8.70 13.71 6.16
N SER A 34 -8.69 14.99 5.76
CA SER A 34 -7.51 15.85 5.74
C SER A 34 -6.67 15.78 7.02
N ASP A 35 -7.35 15.79 8.17
CA ASP A 35 -6.76 15.82 9.51
C ASP A 35 -6.71 14.44 10.22
N ILE A 36 -6.82 13.33 9.49
CA ILE A 36 -6.77 12.00 10.12
C ILE A 36 -5.39 11.74 10.75
N ILE A 37 -5.37 11.31 12.02
CA ILE A 37 -4.15 10.96 12.76
C ILE A 37 -4.24 9.52 13.25
N GLY A 38 -3.20 8.73 12.99
CA GLY A 38 -3.13 7.34 13.43
C GLY A 38 -2.76 7.23 14.91
N ARG A 39 -3.11 6.10 15.53
CA ARG A 39 -2.72 5.78 16.92
C ARG A 39 -1.39 5.03 16.91
N LYS A 40 -0.44 5.41 17.78
CA LYS A 40 0.77 4.62 17.96
C LYS A 40 0.52 3.42 18.89
N GLU A 41 1.09 2.28 18.53
CA GLU A 41 1.03 1.04 19.33
C GLU A 41 2.28 0.20 19.07
N VAL A 42 2.65 -0.69 20.00
CA VAL A 42 3.73 -1.64 19.79
C VAL A 42 3.12 -2.99 19.41
N ILE A 43 3.43 -3.49 18.22
CA ILE A 43 3.00 -4.80 17.72
C ILE A 43 4.26 -5.63 17.46
N ASP A 44 4.36 -6.80 18.09
CA ASP A 44 5.50 -7.72 17.96
C ASP A 44 6.87 -7.04 18.17
N GLY A 45 6.94 -6.13 19.14
CA GLY A 45 8.14 -5.37 19.47
C GLY A 45 8.49 -4.22 18.51
N LYS A 46 7.69 -3.99 17.46
CA LYS A 46 7.84 -2.87 16.53
C LYS A 46 6.87 -1.75 16.88
N LEU A 47 7.34 -0.51 16.82
CA LEU A 47 6.47 0.65 16.96
C LEU A 47 5.69 0.85 15.64
N CYS A 48 4.38 0.90 15.76
CA CYS A 48 3.45 0.94 14.63
C CYS A 48 2.50 2.13 14.74
N LEU A 49 2.06 2.63 13.58
CA LEU A 49 0.97 3.57 13.41
C LEU A 49 -0.25 2.84 12.86
N LEU A 50 -1.38 2.96 13.54
CA LEU A 50 -2.61 2.26 13.21
C LEU A 50 -3.71 3.24 12.81
N PHE A 51 -4.36 2.95 11.69
CA PHE A 51 -5.59 3.61 11.28
C PHE A 51 -6.74 2.62 11.31
N GLU A 52 -7.71 2.90 12.17
CA GLU A 52 -8.94 2.12 12.22
C GLU A 52 -9.81 2.42 11.01
N TYR A 53 -10.37 1.39 10.37
CA TYR A 53 -11.38 1.53 9.33
C TYR A 53 -12.33 0.33 9.31
N THR A 54 -13.41 0.45 8.56
CA THR A 54 -14.33 -0.66 8.28
C THR A 54 -14.43 -0.90 6.78
N ARG A 55 -14.94 -2.07 6.38
CA ARG A 55 -15.20 -2.40 4.96
C ARG A 55 -16.23 -1.49 4.29
N TYR A 56 -16.90 -0.62 5.05
CA TYR A 56 -17.88 0.34 4.56
C TYR A 56 -17.33 1.76 4.49
N GLN A 57 -16.01 1.93 4.69
CA GLN A 57 -15.28 3.19 4.60
C GLN A 57 -14.19 3.15 3.50
N PRO A 58 -14.54 2.91 2.22
CA PRO A 58 -13.55 2.81 1.14
C PRO A 58 -12.78 4.10 0.91
N ARG A 59 -13.40 5.29 1.06
CA ARG A 59 -12.66 6.56 0.87
C ARG A 59 -11.65 6.80 1.98
N LYS A 60 -11.99 6.45 3.23
CA LYS A 60 -11.03 6.49 4.33
C LYS A 60 -9.83 5.60 4.05
N TYR A 61 -10.09 4.38 3.59
CA TYR A 61 -9.05 3.41 3.23
C TYR A 61 -8.12 3.99 2.15
N ASP A 62 -8.67 4.44 1.03
CA ASP A 62 -7.89 5.01 -0.08
C ASP A 62 -7.11 6.24 0.39
N TYR A 63 -7.74 7.13 1.16
CA TYR A 63 -7.09 8.32 1.70
C TYR A 63 -5.88 7.97 2.57
N ILE A 64 -6.00 6.96 3.45
CA ILE A 64 -4.88 6.53 4.29
C ILE A 64 -3.74 5.99 3.42
N LEU A 65 -4.03 5.17 2.41
CA LEU A 65 -2.99 4.61 1.55
C LEU A 65 -2.28 5.67 0.71
N ASP A 66 -3.00 6.72 0.31
CA ASP A 66 -2.45 7.83 -0.45
C ASP A 66 -1.62 8.80 0.40
N ASN A 67 -1.99 8.97 1.66
CA ASN A 67 -1.38 9.99 2.52
C ASN A 67 -0.37 9.45 3.51
N PHE A 68 -0.28 8.14 3.71
CA PHE A 68 0.64 7.52 4.66
C PHE A 68 1.52 6.50 3.92
N PHE A 69 2.78 6.87 3.68
CA PHE A 69 3.72 6.07 2.88
C PHE A 69 5.16 6.20 3.43
N PRO A 70 6.06 5.23 3.11
CA PRO A 70 7.44 5.23 3.56
C PRO A 70 8.20 6.54 3.33
N GLY A 71 8.89 7.00 4.37
CA GLY A 71 9.64 8.26 4.39
C GLY A 71 8.80 9.48 4.80
N ARG A 72 7.46 9.36 4.85
CA ARG A 72 6.60 10.45 5.28
C ARG A 72 6.67 10.66 6.78
N SER A 73 6.83 11.92 7.15
CA SER A 73 6.72 12.40 8.51
C SER A 73 5.27 12.50 8.95
N VAL A 74 4.99 12.04 10.16
CA VAL A 74 3.66 11.96 10.74
C VAL A 74 3.70 12.20 12.24
N PHE A 75 2.59 12.70 12.77
CA PHE A 75 2.31 12.67 14.21
C PHE A 75 1.42 11.45 14.52
N ALA A 76 1.48 10.99 15.76
CA ALA A 76 0.69 9.86 16.20
C ALA A 76 0.01 10.19 17.53
N ILE A 77 -1.25 9.75 17.68
CA ILE A 77 -1.98 9.87 18.93
C ILE A 77 -1.33 8.95 19.96
N ASP A 78 -0.94 9.52 21.11
CA ASP A 78 -0.49 8.74 22.24
C ASP A 78 -1.68 8.05 22.92
N PRO A 79 -1.66 6.71 23.08
CA PRO A 79 -2.78 6.01 23.67
C PRO A 79 -3.04 6.37 25.14
N ARG A 80 -2.06 6.96 25.86
CA ARG A 80 -2.19 7.35 27.27
C ARG A 80 -2.88 8.70 27.44
N THR A 81 -2.56 9.67 26.58
CA THR A 81 -3.12 11.03 26.64
C THR A 81 -4.26 11.25 25.66
N ASN A 82 -4.41 10.36 24.67
CA ASN A 82 -5.33 10.46 23.54
C ASN A 82 -5.14 11.76 22.73
N GLU A 83 -3.93 12.30 22.74
CA GLU A 83 -3.53 13.49 22.00
C GLU A 83 -2.28 13.18 21.17
N ALA A 84 -2.16 13.87 20.03
CA ALA A 84 -0.91 13.87 19.29
C ALA A 84 0.07 14.84 19.97
N ASP A 85 1.28 14.39 20.29
CA ASP A 85 2.32 15.30 20.75
C ASP A 85 3.01 15.94 19.52
N PRO A 86 2.82 17.24 19.27
CA PRO A 86 3.40 17.91 18.10
C PRO A 86 4.93 17.99 18.15
N LYS A 87 5.57 17.65 19.28
CA LYS A 87 7.03 17.57 19.39
C LYS A 87 7.58 16.19 19.01
N LEU A 88 6.74 15.16 18.96
CA LEU A 88 7.14 13.78 18.65
C LEU A 88 6.69 13.41 17.24
N GLU A 89 7.54 13.77 16.29
CA GLU A 89 7.40 13.41 14.89
C GLU A 89 7.98 11.99 14.63
N TYR A 90 7.25 11.20 13.87
CA TYR A 90 7.66 9.87 13.44
C TYR A 90 7.82 9.82 11.92
N VAL A 91 8.65 8.91 11.44
CA VAL A 91 8.80 8.58 10.03
C VAL A 91 8.21 7.20 9.78
N ILE A 92 7.33 7.09 8.79
CA ILE A 92 6.83 5.80 8.32
C ILE A 92 7.97 5.05 7.65
N LEU A 93 8.22 3.82 8.07
CA LEU A 93 9.26 2.97 7.49
C LEU A 93 8.68 2.06 6.40
N ASP A 94 7.61 1.34 6.73
CA ASP A 94 7.02 0.35 5.84
C ASP A 94 5.56 0.07 6.20
N ARG A 95 4.80 -0.49 5.25
CA ARG A 95 3.43 -0.96 5.42
C ARG A 95 3.45 -2.44 5.81
N ILE A 96 2.79 -2.78 6.92
CA ILE A 96 2.83 -4.14 7.48
C ILE A 96 1.59 -4.94 7.08
N ASP A 97 0.41 -4.35 7.27
CA ASP A 97 -0.87 -5.05 7.11
C ASP A 97 -1.97 -4.04 6.75
N LEU A 98 -2.92 -4.49 5.93
CA LEU A 98 -4.07 -3.71 5.45
C LEU A 98 -5.38 -4.15 6.13
N GLU A 99 -5.42 -5.33 6.74
CA GLU A 99 -6.61 -5.90 7.38
C GLU A 99 -6.31 -6.43 8.79
N TYR A 100 -5.38 -5.81 9.51
CA TYR A 100 -5.01 -6.25 10.85
C TYR A 100 -6.21 -6.20 11.79
N LYS A 101 -6.42 -7.26 12.57
CA LYS A 101 -7.43 -7.33 13.63
C LYS A 101 -6.75 -7.48 14.97
N ARG A 102 -6.95 -6.52 15.90
CA ARG A 102 -6.48 -6.66 17.29
C ARG A 102 -6.99 -7.94 17.95
N ASN A 103 -8.24 -8.33 17.69
CA ASN A 103 -8.82 -9.58 18.17
C ASN A 103 -9.42 -10.37 16.99
N HIS A 104 -8.73 -11.42 16.56
CA HIS A 104 -9.14 -12.23 15.42
C HIS A 104 -10.43 -13.03 15.68
N LYS A 105 -10.85 -13.15 16.95
CA LYS A 105 -12.06 -13.87 17.36
C LYS A 105 -13.33 -13.02 17.26
N GLU A 106 -13.21 -11.71 17.11
CA GLU A 106 -14.35 -10.81 16.98
C GLU A 106 -14.75 -10.63 15.51
N ILE A 107 -15.95 -11.11 15.18
CA ILE A 107 -16.49 -11.09 13.81
C ILE A 107 -16.66 -9.65 13.30
N PHE A 108 -17.00 -8.72 14.20
CA PHE A 108 -17.24 -7.31 13.91
C PHE A 108 -16.11 -6.38 14.38
N ALA A 109 -14.93 -6.93 14.67
CA ALA A 109 -13.79 -6.09 15.03
C ALA A 109 -13.46 -5.13 13.89
N PRO A 110 -13.11 -3.87 14.21
CA PRO A 110 -12.62 -2.96 13.20
C PRO A 110 -11.31 -3.48 12.60
N LEU A 111 -11.06 -3.11 11.34
CA LEU A 111 -9.83 -3.42 10.64
C LEU A 111 -8.85 -2.28 10.86
N TYR A 112 -7.56 -2.60 10.81
CA TYR A 112 -6.50 -1.60 10.92
C TYR A 112 -5.56 -1.67 9.72
N ILE A 113 -5.25 -0.50 9.17
CA ILE A 113 -4.09 -0.32 8.29
C ILE A 113 -2.91 0.00 9.20
N VAL A 114 -1.84 -0.80 9.08
CA VAL A 114 -0.70 -0.77 9.99
C VAL A 114 0.58 -0.40 9.24
N PHE A 115 1.27 0.61 9.76
CA PHE A 115 2.57 1.04 9.29
C PHE A 115 3.60 0.88 10.41
N THR A 116 4.82 0.44 10.10
CA THR A 116 5.95 0.60 11.04
C THR A 116 6.38 2.06 11.04
N ILE A 117 6.71 2.58 12.23
CA ILE A 117 7.19 3.95 12.40
C ILE A 117 8.43 4.00 13.30
N LYS A 118 9.22 5.05 13.15
CA LYS A 118 10.37 5.34 14.02
C LYS A 118 10.41 6.83 14.35
N PRO A 119 10.86 7.24 15.56
CA PRO A 119 11.06 8.65 15.86
C PRO A 119 11.96 9.32 14.81
N ARG A 120 11.61 10.54 14.38
CA ARG A 120 12.36 11.29 13.36
C ARG A 120 13.83 11.47 13.74
N GLU A 121 14.11 11.70 15.02
CA GLU A 121 15.46 11.85 15.59
C GLU A 121 16.31 10.58 15.44
N GLU A 122 15.70 9.39 15.49
CA GLU A 122 16.40 8.11 15.31
C GLU A 122 16.52 7.70 13.83
N TYR A 123 15.77 8.38 12.94
CA TYR A 123 15.82 8.18 11.49
C TYR A 123 16.96 8.99 10.85
N SER A 124 17.18 10.24 11.28
CA SER A 124 18.29 11.09 10.80
C SER A 124 19.68 10.51 11.11
N ASN A 125 19.80 9.71 12.18
CA ASN A 125 21.04 9.02 12.55
C ASN A 125 21.35 7.77 11.69
N TYR A 126 20.43 7.35 10.82
CA TYR A 126 20.65 6.22 9.91
C TYR A 126 21.48 6.61 8.67
N SER A 127 21.48 7.90 8.29
CA SER A 127 22.28 8.40 7.15
C SER A 127 23.75 8.69 7.45
N THR A 128 24.19 8.62 8.72
CA THR A 128 25.58 8.91 9.12
C THR A 128 26.38 7.68 9.56
N SER A 129 25.77 6.49 9.61
CA SER A 129 26.39 5.28 10.18
C SER A 129 26.66 4.14 9.18
N ILE A 130 26.35 4.31 7.89
CA ILE A 130 26.74 3.35 6.84
C ILE A 130 27.76 4.01 5.90
N ILE A 131 28.95 4.24 6.45
CA ILE A 131 30.17 4.38 5.66
C ILE A 131 30.96 3.11 5.91
N HIS A 132 31.15 2.27 4.88
CA HIS A 132 32.38 1.54 4.53
C HIS A 132 32.05 0.40 3.53
N ASN A 133 32.07 0.70 2.22
CA ASN A 133 33.05 0.13 1.27
C ASN A 133 32.71 0.47 -0.20
N ALA A 134 33.54 1.35 -0.77
CA ALA A 134 33.84 1.55 -2.21
C ALA A 134 32.81 2.32 -3.09
N PRO A 135 33.28 3.02 -4.15
CA PRO A 135 32.85 4.39 -4.43
C PRO A 135 31.86 4.49 -5.59
N VAL A 136 30.80 5.28 -5.40
CA VAL A 136 30.13 5.95 -6.52
C VAL A 136 30.05 7.42 -6.17
N GLN A 137 30.79 8.23 -6.93
CA GLN A 137 30.69 9.68 -6.86
C GLN A 137 29.27 10.10 -7.26
N ASN A 138 28.47 10.55 -6.30
CA ASN A 138 27.30 11.38 -6.59
C ASN A 138 27.66 12.84 -6.29
N ASN A 139 28.39 13.43 -7.23
CA ASN A 139 28.12 14.82 -7.57
C ASN A 139 26.83 14.81 -8.39
N TYR A 140 25.73 15.32 -7.86
CA TYR A 140 24.89 16.26 -8.59
C TYR A 140 23.84 16.87 -7.66
N ALA A 141 23.90 18.19 -7.57
CA ALA A 141 22.89 19.05 -6.99
C ALA A 141 21.59 18.98 -7.80
N GLY A 142 20.45 19.05 -7.13
CA GLY A 142 19.15 19.23 -7.79
C GLY A 142 18.01 18.60 -7.00
N ASN A 143 17.30 19.45 -6.26
CA ASN A 143 16.00 19.14 -5.66
C ASN A 143 15.10 18.36 -6.63
N ASN A 144 14.56 17.22 -6.19
CA ASN A 144 13.25 16.71 -6.57
C ASN A 144 12.86 15.61 -5.59
N TYR A 145 12.05 15.96 -4.59
CA TYR A 145 11.25 14.98 -3.86
C TYR A 145 10.22 14.40 -4.84
N GLN A 146 10.59 13.35 -5.58
CA GLN A 146 9.63 12.56 -6.34
C GLN A 146 8.88 11.65 -5.37
N ASP A 147 7.55 11.75 -5.43
CA ASP A 147 6.55 10.98 -4.69
C ASP A 147 6.86 9.48 -4.71
N ASN A 148 7.17 8.91 -3.54
CA ASN A 148 7.64 7.53 -3.35
C ASN A 148 6.56 6.47 -3.65
N ARG A 149 5.30 6.85 -3.87
CA ARG A 149 4.23 5.92 -4.30
C ARG A 149 4.39 5.49 -5.76
N TYR A 150 4.94 6.38 -6.58
CA TYR A 150 5.33 6.05 -7.95
C TYR A 150 6.56 5.13 -7.96
N SER A 151 7.46 5.24 -6.98
CA SER A 151 8.63 4.37 -6.91
C SER A 151 8.25 2.92 -6.63
N VAL A 152 7.29 2.62 -5.74
CA VAL A 152 6.82 1.23 -5.49
C VAL A 152 6.21 0.61 -6.74
N TYR A 153 5.31 1.36 -7.41
CA TYR A 153 4.68 0.92 -8.67
C TYR A 153 5.71 0.65 -9.78
N TYR A 154 6.69 1.54 -9.92
CA TYR A 154 7.78 1.38 -10.88
C TYR A 154 8.75 0.27 -10.48
N ASN A 155 8.97 0.06 -9.18
CA ASN A 155 9.79 -1.02 -8.65
C ASN A 155 9.13 -2.38 -8.87
N GLU A 156 7.80 -2.49 -8.87
CA GLU A 156 7.09 -3.72 -9.23
C GLU A 156 7.28 -4.05 -10.71
N ILE A 157 7.14 -3.06 -11.62
CA ILE A 157 7.44 -3.25 -13.04
C ILE A 157 8.90 -3.69 -13.24
N ILE A 158 9.83 -3.05 -12.56
CA ILE A 158 11.26 -3.40 -12.60
C ILE A 158 11.48 -4.83 -12.07
N SER A 159 10.88 -5.20 -10.94
CA SER A 159 11.02 -6.53 -10.34
C SER A 159 10.50 -7.60 -11.29
N VAL A 160 9.27 -7.45 -11.78
CA VAL A 160 8.65 -8.40 -12.71
C VAL A 160 9.50 -8.57 -13.96
N LEU A 161 9.97 -7.48 -14.58
CA LEU A 161 10.79 -7.58 -15.78
C LEU A 161 12.18 -8.19 -15.51
N ASN A 162 12.75 -8.00 -14.32
CA ASN A 162 14.01 -8.64 -13.93
C ASN A 162 13.84 -10.13 -13.64
N ASP A 163 12.78 -10.50 -12.93
CA ASP A 163 12.49 -11.89 -12.54
C ASP A 163 12.27 -12.78 -13.77
N TYR A 164 11.61 -12.24 -14.81
CA TYR A 164 11.34 -12.95 -16.06
C TYR A 164 12.30 -12.61 -17.19
N LYS A 165 13.38 -11.85 -16.92
CA LYS A 165 14.30 -11.32 -17.95
C LYS A 165 14.92 -12.42 -18.81
N THR A 166 15.38 -13.49 -18.17
CA THR A 166 16.02 -14.62 -18.85
C THR A 166 15.03 -15.32 -19.79
N GLU A 167 13.79 -15.48 -19.35
CA GLU A 167 12.73 -16.14 -20.13
C GLU A 167 12.29 -15.27 -21.31
N LEU A 168 12.11 -13.96 -21.09
CA LEU A 168 11.83 -12.99 -22.15
C LEU A 168 12.90 -13.02 -23.26
N ILE A 169 14.19 -13.12 -22.89
CA ILE A 169 15.30 -13.23 -23.85
C ILE A 169 15.27 -14.56 -24.59
N GLN A 170 14.98 -15.67 -23.90
CA GLN A 170 14.85 -17.00 -24.51
C GLN A 170 13.71 -17.05 -25.54
N HIS A 171 12.63 -16.28 -25.32
CA HIS A 171 11.54 -16.12 -26.27
C HIS A 171 11.78 -15.06 -27.35
N GLY A 172 12.99 -14.50 -27.45
CA GLY A 172 13.43 -13.66 -28.56
C GLY A 172 13.26 -12.15 -28.36
N ILE A 173 12.91 -11.69 -27.16
CA ILE A 173 12.85 -10.26 -26.85
C ILE A 173 14.26 -9.76 -26.54
N LYS A 174 14.66 -8.65 -27.17
CA LYS A 174 16.02 -8.11 -26.98
C LYS A 174 16.20 -7.54 -25.58
N ASP A 175 17.33 -7.85 -24.95
CA ASP A 175 17.74 -7.29 -23.67
C ASP A 175 17.67 -5.75 -23.64
N SER A 176 18.05 -5.09 -24.74
CA SER A 176 17.95 -3.63 -24.89
C SER A 176 16.53 -3.09 -24.76
N GLU A 177 15.52 -3.83 -25.24
CA GLU A 177 14.12 -3.41 -25.16
C GLU A 177 13.56 -3.62 -23.75
N ILE A 178 13.95 -4.70 -23.07
CA ILE A 178 13.60 -4.95 -21.66
C ILE A 178 14.23 -3.87 -20.77
N ASN A 179 15.53 -3.62 -20.95
CA ASN A 179 16.26 -2.60 -20.20
C ASN A 179 15.73 -1.18 -20.47
N SER A 180 15.21 -0.91 -21.68
CA SER A 180 14.56 0.37 -21.97
C SER A 180 13.32 0.62 -21.12
N ILE A 181 12.62 -0.43 -20.65
CA ILE A 181 11.50 -0.30 -19.72
C ILE A 181 12.01 -0.19 -18.28
N ILE A 182 12.95 -1.05 -17.87
CA ILE A 182 13.53 -1.04 -16.52
C ILE A 182 14.19 0.31 -16.17
N THR A 183 14.80 0.97 -17.14
CA THR A 183 15.47 2.27 -16.95
C THR A 183 14.52 3.47 -17.07
N SER A 184 13.27 3.25 -17.49
CA SER A 184 12.25 4.30 -17.62
C SER A 184 10.84 3.75 -17.31
N PRO A 185 10.63 3.12 -16.14
CA PRO A 185 9.36 2.48 -15.78
C PRO A 185 8.19 3.46 -15.67
N GLN A 186 8.48 4.76 -15.53
CA GLN A 186 7.52 5.86 -15.54
C GLN A 186 6.91 6.17 -16.90
N ASP A 187 7.51 5.68 -17.98
CA ASP A 187 7.01 5.90 -19.33
C ASP A 187 5.93 4.86 -19.68
N LYS A 188 4.68 5.18 -19.32
CA LYS A 188 3.52 4.32 -19.58
C LYS A 188 3.31 4.04 -21.08
N GLN A 189 3.71 4.95 -21.97
CA GLN A 189 3.59 4.73 -23.41
C GLN A 189 4.59 3.69 -23.89
N LYS A 190 5.81 3.70 -23.37
CA LYS A 190 6.79 2.63 -23.64
C LYS A 190 6.34 1.29 -23.11
N LEU A 191 5.81 1.23 -21.88
CA LEU A 191 5.28 -0.02 -21.32
C LEU A 191 4.10 -0.53 -22.16
N LYS A 192 3.17 0.35 -22.54
CA LYS A 192 2.03 0.00 -23.38
C LYS A 192 2.48 -0.57 -24.73
N TYR A 193 3.39 0.12 -25.41
CA TYR A 193 3.95 -0.35 -26.68
C TYR A 193 4.67 -1.69 -26.53
N PHE A 194 5.41 -1.90 -25.45
CA PHE A 194 6.09 -3.16 -25.16
C PHE A 194 5.09 -4.31 -24.96
N VAL A 195 4.04 -4.09 -24.16
CA VAL A 195 2.99 -5.09 -23.89
C VAL A 195 2.21 -5.42 -25.16
N GLU A 196 1.82 -4.43 -25.96
CA GLU A 196 1.09 -4.64 -27.22
C GLU A 196 1.96 -5.35 -28.27
N LYS A 197 3.22 -4.94 -28.42
CA LYS A 197 4.15 -5.52 -29.39
C LYS A 197 4.47 -6.98 -29.09
N TYR A 198 4.59 -7.33 -27.81
CA TYR A 198 5.03 -8.66 -27.37
C TYR A 198 3.92 -9.51 -26.75
N GLU A 199 2.65 -9.10 -26.83
CA GLU A 199 1.51 -9.83 -26.26
C GLU A 199 1.53 -11.34 -26.56
N PRO A 200 1.74 -11.82 -27.81
CA PRO A 200 1.74 -13.25 -28.10
C PRO A 200 2.79 -14.03 -27.32
N ILE A 201 3.95 -13.42 -27.06
CA ILE A 201 5.05 -14.02 -26.29
C ILE A 201 4.77 -13.91 -24.79
N LEU A 202 4.28 -12.76 -24.32
CA LEU A 202 4.00 -12.53 -22.90
C LEU A 202 2.89 -13.45 -22.37
N ARG A 203 1.95 -13.87 -23.23
CA ARG A 203 0.89 -14.84 -22.89
C ARG A 203 1.37 -16.28 -22.79
N THR A 204 2.55 -16.63 -23.30
CA THR A 204 3.10 -17.99 -23.19
C THR A 204 3.93 -18.19 -21.92
N ILE A 205 4.28 -17.10 -21.22
CA ILE A 205 5.09 -17.14 -20.01
C ILE A 205 4.15 -17.21 -18.80
N GLU A 206 4.11 -18.37 -18.15
CA GLU A 206 3.30 -18.58 -16.94
C GLU A 206 4.00 -18.03 -15.70
N VAL A 207 3.25 -17.33 -14.86
CA VAL A 207 3.76 -16.76 -13.61
C VAL A 207 3.34 -17.64 -12.44
N ALA A 208 4.31 -17.98 -11.59
CA ALA A 208 4.18 -18.96 -10.51
C ALA A 208 3.07 -18.69 -9.47
N SER A 209 2.55 -17.46 -9.37
CA SER A 209 1.72 -17.05 -8.23
C SER A 209 0.21 -17.14 -8.41
N ALA A 210 -0.35 -17.35 -9.63
CA ALA A 210 -1.80 -17.24 -9.77
C ALA A 210 -2.46 -17.85 -11.03
N ALA A 211 -1.83 -18.76 -11.76
CA ALA A 211 -2.32 -19.18 -13.10
C ALA A 211 -2.56 -17.95 -14.02
N ALA A 212 -1.70 -16.95 -13.88
CA ALA A 212 -1.69 -15.73 -14.67
C ALA A 212 -0.47 -15.74 -15.58
N THR A 213 -0.58 -15.10 -16.74
CA THR A 213 0.55 -14.94 -17.65
C THR A 213 1.32 -13.66 -17.35
N LEU A 214 2.55 -13.55 -17.82
CA LEU A 214 3.34 -12.31 -17.70
C LEU A 214 2.61 -11.13 -18.35
N PHE A 215 1.84 -11.38 -19.41
CA PHE A 215 0.93 -10.41 -20.00
C PHE A 215 -0.10 -9.88 -18.98
N ASP A 216 -0.78 -10.77 -18.25
CA ASP A 216 -1.83 -10.37 -17.30
C ASP A 216 -1.26 -9.58 -16.11
N ILE A 217 0.00 -9.80 -15.76
CA ILE A 217 0.70 -9.02 -14.74
C ILE A 217 1.05 -7.64 -15.29
N LEU A 218 1.68 -7.57 -16.46
CA LEU A 218 2.10 -6.30 -17.05
C LEU A 218 0.91 -5.40 -17.43
N LEU A 219 -0.21 -5.99 -17.81
CA LEU A 219 -1.46 -5.28 -18.14
C LEU A 219 -2.03 -4.52 -16.93
N LYS A 220 -1.83 -5.00 -15.69
CA LYS A 220 -2.29 -4.31 -14.47
C LYS A 220 -1.59 -2.96 -14.26
N PHE A 221 -0.48 -2.73 -14.95
CA PHE A 221 0.32 -1.51 -14.85
C PHE A 221 0.06 -0.50 -16.00
N LEU A 222 -0.96 -0.72 -16.83
CA LEU A 222 -1.39 0.21 -17.88
C LEU A 222 -2.63 0.98 -17.43
#